data_AF-A0A957PS80-F1
#
_entry.id   AF-A0A957PS80-F1
#
_cell.length_a   1.000
_cell.length_b   1.000
_cell.length_c   1.000
_cell.angle_alpha   90.00
_cell.angle_beta   90.00
_cell.angle_gamma   90.00
#
_symmetry.space_group_name_H-M   'P 1'
#
loop_
_entity.id
_entity.type
_entity.pdbx_description
1 polymer ?
#
loop_
_entity_poly.entity_id
_entity_poly.type
_entity_poly.pdbx_seq_one_letter_code
_entity_poly.pdbx_strand_id
1 'polypeptide(L)'
;MSRSKFFATGILVALVFQACNLPSNTPTEEPVSETEAPSEEVFQTEVPPIVQHEIVPVSVSDVKPYPDVTSRDTAPEQRAPYGDSYDINRLERPFTAEMTYLPDIDIASFSISAEGDFYYVSIELVGTNPNSSATHKYYLELDTNLDSYGDFLIVAEGPFSTEWTAENIRIYSDTNRDSAGLTASKSDAPFSGNGYDTVIHDIAAGIGDDVDAAWIRVNASDLATVQFAVKKTLAGDKFLYLVMADAGLQDVARLDYVDYFTEEQAGSPVRSSRYYPLKELYAVDNTCYQAFGFVPTGYEPKICPEILQPQIIESGGYSPSTPGSPSEDYCTSIGRPNPGNCPYGWSDAPYCVCTPG
;
A
#
# COMPACT_ATOMS: atom_id res chain seq x y z
N MET A 1 0.32 -48.16 -36.24
CA MET A 1 0.17 -49.64 -36.39
C MET A 1 1.56 -50.26 -36.43
N SER A 2 1.75 -51.44 -35.80
CA SER A 2 3.03 -52.21 -35.74
C SER A 2 4.16 -51.60 -34.87
N ARG A 3 4.98 -52.32 -34.08
CA ARG A 3 4.81 -53.54 -33.23
C ARG A 3 6.07 -53.73 -32.35
N SER A 4 5.94 -53.77 -31.01
CA SER A 4 6.85 -54.34 -29.98
C SER A 4 6.28 -53.97 -28.59
N LYS A 5 6.31 -54.70 -27.45
CA LYS A 5 6.62 -56.10 -27.06
C LYS A 5 8.05 -56.59 -26.68
N PHE A 6 8.24 -56.68 -25.35
CA PHE A 6 8.90 -57.70 -24.49
C PHE A 6 10.23 -57.39 -23.75
N PHE A 7 10.36 -58.06 -22.59
CA PHE A 7 11.45 -58.14 -21.58
C PHE A 7 11.61 -56.96 -20.60
N ALA A 8 11.85 -57.15 -19.30
CA ALA A 8 11.58 -58.29 -18.40
C ALA A 8 11.66 -57.88 -16.91
N THR A 9 10.89 -58.58 -16.06
CA THR A 9 11.25 -59.15 -14.74
C THR A 9 12.71 -58.91 -14.29
N GLY A 10 13.05 -58.40 -13.10
CA GLY A 10 12.46 -58.62 -11.78
C GLY A 10 13.41 -59.52 -10.95
N ILE A 11 14.10 -58.96 -9.94
CA ILE A 11 15.08 -59.69 -9.11
C ILE A 11 14.83 -59.42 -7.62
N LEU A 12 14.75 -60.52 -6.86
CA LEU A 12 14.66 -60.62 -5.40
C LEU A 12 15.56 -61.82 -4.99
N VAL A 13 15.79 -62.02 -3.68
CA VAL A 13 16.54 -63.13 -3.03
C VAL A 13 18.06 -62.90 -3.07
N ALA A 14 18.77 -62.52 -1.99
CA ALA A 14 18.85 -62.97 -0.58
C ALA A 14 19.76 -64.20 -0.34
N LEU A 15 20.56 -64.16 0.75
CA LEU A 15 21.26 -65.22 1.51
C LEU A 15 22.55 -64.64 2.15
N VAL A 16 23.10 -65.07 3.29
CA VAL A 16 22.56 -65.61 4.58
C VAL A 16 23.75 -65.77 5.57
N PHE A 17 23.55 -65.47 6.86
CA PHE A 17 24.28 -65.92 8.08
C PHE A 17 25.82 -66.04 8.11
N GLN A 18 26.42 -65.49 9.17
CA GLN A 18 27.22 -66.29 10.11
C GLN A 18 27.15 -65.71 11.54
N ALA A 19 27.38 -66.53 12.55
CA ALA A 19 27.00 -66.24 13.94
C ALA A 19 28.14 -66.55 14.95
N CYS A 20 28.02 -65.92 16.14
CA CYS A 20 28.61 -66.29 17.43
C CYS A 20 30.13 -66.52 17.55
N ASN A 21 30.81 -65.76 18.43
CA ASN A 21 31.72 -66.33 19.45
C ASN A 21 32.25 -65.31 20.48
N LEU A 22 32.05 -65.62 21.78
CA LEU A 22 32.76 -65.16 23.00
C LEU A 22 32.78 -63.65 23.37
N PRO A 23 33.11 -63.31 24.65
CA PRO A 23 32.82 -64.00 25.91
C PRO A 23 32.05 -63.10 26.91
N SER A 24 31.41 -63.73 27.91
CA SER A 24 30.85 -62.99 29.06
C SER A 24 31.96 -62.66 30.05
N ASN A 25 32.31 -61.38 30.17
CA ASN A 25 33.10 -60.84 31.27
C ASN A 25 32.18 -60.05 32.19
N THR A 26 32.09 -60.45 33.46
CA THR A 26 31.48 -59.67 34.53
C THR A 26 32.41 -58.54 34.94
N PRO A 27 32.04 -57.26 34.81
CA PRO A 27 32.80 -56.17 35.41
C PRO A 27 32.53 -56.13 36.91
N THR A 28 33.61 -56.03 37.69
CA THR A 28 33.58 -55.77 39.13
C THR A 28 32.90 -54.43 39.43
N GLU A 29 32.20 -54.37 40.56
CA GLU A 29 31.64 -53.14 41.13
C GLU A 29 32.79 -52.20 41.55
N GLU A 30 33.07 -51.17 40.75
CA GLU A 30 33.97 -50.07 41.12
C GLU A 30 33.20 -48.97 41.89
N PRO A 31 33.85 -48.28 42.83
CA PRO A 31 33.18 -47.33 43.72
C PRO A 31 32.69 -46.09 42.96
N VAL A 32 31.53 -45.58 43.39
CA VAL A 32 30.92 -44.35 42.89
C VAL A 32 31.90 -43.19 43.01
N SER A 33 32.38 -42.67 41.89
CA SER A 33 32.98 -41.35 41.82
C SER A 33 31.85 -40.31 41.80
N GLU A 34 31.88 -39.34 42.71
CA GLU A 34 31.00 -38.18 42.62
C GLU A 34 31.32 -37.43 41.32
N THR A 35 30.35 -37.43 40.40
CA THR A 35 30.34 -36.51 39.27
C THR A 35 29.81 -35.18 39.81
N GLU A 36 30.65 -34.16 39.88
CA GLU A 36 30.18 -32.79 40.12
C GLU A 36 29.10 -32.46 39.08
N ALA A 37 27.93 -32.02 39.56
CA ALA A 37 26.86 -31.59 38.67
C ALA A 37 27.37 -30.43 37.80
N PRO A 38 27.03 -30.38 36.49
CA PRO A 38 27.32 -29.21 35.69
C PRO A 38 26.72 -27.99 36.37
N SER A 39 27.56 -26.99 36.65
CA SER A 39 27.07 -25.69 37.13
C SER A 39 26.05 -25.18 36.11
N GLU A 40 24.81 -24.96 36.53
CA GLU A 40 23.84 -24.25 35.71
C GLU A 40 24.40 -22.85 35.44
N GLU A 41 24.88 -22.64 34.22
CA GLU A 41 25.28 -21.34 33.74
C GLU A 41 24.01 -20.50 33.63
N VAL A 42 23.80 -19.64 34.63
CA VAL A 42 22.62 -18.78 34.70
C VAL A 42 22.71 -17.78 33.56
N PHE A 43 22.06 -18.12 32.44
CA PHE A 43 21.79 -17.17 31.37
C PHE A 43 21.00 -16.01 31.97
N GLN A 44 21.69 -14.91 32.27
CA GLN A 44 21.03 -13.64 32.51
C GLN A 44 20.34 -13.25 31.20
N THR A 45 19.01 -13.35 31.19
CA THR A 45 18.21 -12.68 30.19
C THR A 45 18.51 -11.19 30.32
N GLU A 46 19.31 -10.64 29.40
CA GLU A 46 19.45 -9.19 29.29
C GLU A 46 18.06 -8.62 29.04
N VAL A 47 17.60 -7.79 29.98
CA VAL A 47 16.38 -7.01 29.78
C VAL A 47 16.70 -6.01 28.67
N PRO A 48 15.93 -5.98 27.57
CA PRO A 48 16.21 -5.06 26.48
C PRO A 48 16.24 -3.61 27.00
N PRO A 49 17.15 -2.77 26.50
CA PRO A 49 17.25 -1.39 26.95
C PRO A 49 15.94 -0.66 26.71
N ILE A 50 15.45 0.05 27.73
CA ILE A 50 14.26 0.89 27.61
C ILE A 50 14.61 2.06 26.71
N VAL A 51 13.95 2.16 25.56
CA VAL A 51 14.08 3.29 24.64
C VAL A 51 13.52 4.54 25.33
N GLN A 52 14.34 5.59 25.42
CA GLN A 52 13.93 6.87 26.00
C GLN A 52 13.66 7.86 24.88
N HIS A 53 12.39 8.11 24.60
CA HIS A 53 11.92 9.12 23.66
C HIS A 53 12.20 10.54 24.19
N GLU A 54 12.67 11.44 23.32
CA GLU A 54 12.94 12.84 23.66
C GLU A 54 11.69 13.70 23.43
N ILE A 55 10.97 13.45 22.33
CA ILE A 55 9.72 14.11 21.97
C ILE A 55 8.65 13.09 21.59
N VAL A 56 7.44 13.27 22.12
CA VAL A 56 6.25 12.48 21.77
C VAL A 56 5.25 13.41 21.06
N PRO A 57 4.63 12.98 19.94
CA PRO A 57 3.67 13.81 19.24
C PRO A 57 2.44 14.13 20.10
N VAL A 58 1.80 15.26 19.79
CA VAL A 58 0.63 15.77 20.53
C VAL A 58 -0.67 15.40 19.80
N SER A 59 -1.78 16.07 20.14
CA SER A 59 -3.04 15.99 19.39
C SER A 59 -2.90 16.57 17.99
N VAL A 60 -3.43 15.85 16.99
CA VAL A 60 -3.55 16.35 15.61
C VAL A 60 -4.57 17.49 15.54
N SER A 61 -4.25 18.55 14.80
CA SER A 61 -5.18 19.64 14.49
C SER A 61 -6.23 19.20 13.45
N ASP A 62 -7.50 19.56 13.64
CA ASP A 62 -8.57 19.30 12.67
C ASP A 62 -8.30 20.04 11.35
N VAL A 63 -8.00 19.27 10.29
CA VAL A 63 -7.79 19.77 8.93
C VAL A 63 -8.84 19.21 7.98
N LYS A 64 -9.16 19.96 6.92
CA LYS A 64 -10.07 19.50 5.87
C LYS A 64 -9.40 18.32 5.13
N PRO A 65 -10.01 17.12 5.09
CA PRO A 65 -9.43 16.01 4.37
C PRO A 65 -9.62 16.14 2.86
N TYR A 66 -8.73 15.47 2.14
CA TYR A 66 -8.85 15.12 0.72
C TYR A 66 -9.68 13.83 0.65
N PRO A 67 -10.88 13.84 0.04
CA PRO A 67 -11.67 12.63 -0.13
C PRO A 67 -11.01 11.74 -1.19
N ASP A 68 -11.11 10.42 -1.02
CA ASP A 68 -10.88 9.49 -2.12
C ASP A 68 -12.21 8.85 -2.57
N VAL A 69 -12.10 7.91 -3.50
CA VAL A 69 -13.17 7.03 -3.93
C VAL A 69 -13.28 5.89 -2.92
N THR A 70 -14.48 5.34 -2.75
CA THR A 70 -14.70 4.20 -1.84
C THR A 70 -15.53 3.14 -2.52
N SER A 71 -15.13 1.89 -2.35
CA SER A 71 -15.78 0.73 -2.94
C SER A 71 -17.01 0.26 -2.19
N ARG A 72 -17.22 0.73 -0.95
CA ARG A 72 -18.37 0.40 -0.08
C ARG A 72 -19.71 0.26 -0.80
N ASP A 73 -20.08 1.24 -1.62
CA ASP A 73 -21.42 1.31 -2.21
C ASP A 73 -21.59 0.36 -3.42
N THR A 74 -20.49 -0.07 -4.04
CA THR A 74 -20.47 -1.07 -5.13
C THR A 74 -19.88 -2.42 -4.74
N ALA A 75 -19.43 -2.58 -3.50
CA ALA A 75 -18.96 -3.84 -2.93
C ALA A 75 -20.00 -4.99 -2.99
N PRO A 76 -21.33 -4.75 -2.82
CA PRO A 76 -22.35 -5.78 -3.07
C PRO A 76 -22.40 -6.24 -4.54
N GLU A 77 -21.91 -5.41 -5.46
CA GLU A 77 -21.69 -5.74 -6.87
C GLU A 77 -20.27 -6.25 -7.16
N GLN A 78 -19.46 -6.60 -6.15
CA GLN A 78 -18.12 -7.18 -6.32
C GLN A 78 -17.25 -6.43 -7.35
N ARG A 79 -17.24 -5.09 -7.25
CA ARG A 79 -16.47 -4.22 -8.15
C ARG A 79 -16.11 -2.90 -7.49
N ALA A 80 -15.02 -2.31 -7.97
CA ALA A 80 -14.76 -0.89 -7.79
C ALA A 80 -15.87 -0.05 -8.48
N PRO A 81 -16.18 1.16 -7.96
CA PRO A 81 -17.17 2.05 -8.57
C PRO A 81 -16.57 2.75 -9.79
N TYR A 82 -15.35 3.25 -9.61
CA TYR A 82 -14.41 3.93 -10.51
C TYR A 82 -13.07 4.00 -9.73
N GLY A 83 -12.15 4.93 -10.01
CA GLY A 83 -10.92 5.07 -9.23
C GLY A 83 -9.75 4.22 -9.77
N ASP A 84 -9.93 2.90 -9.86
CA ASP A 84 -8.88 1.97 -10.35
C ASP A 84 -8.43 2.36 -11.77
N SER A 85 -7.17 2.78 -11.86
CA SER A 85 -6.50 3.25 -13.07
C SER A 85 -5.09 2.69 -13.06
N TYR A 86 -4.99 1.37 -13.30
CA TYR A 86 -3.75 0.60 -13.25
C TYR A 86 -2.57 1.24 -14.01
N ASP A 87 -2.83 1.77 -15.20
CA ASP A 87 -1.83 2.40 -16.06
C ASP A 87 -1.14 3.63 -15.44
N ILE A 88 -1.66 4.21 -14.35
CA ILE A 88 -1.13 5.42 -13.68
C ILE A 88 -0.90 5.26 -12.17
N ASN A 89 -0.75 4.01 -11.68
CA ASN A 89 -0.57 3.67 -10.26
C ASN A 89 -1.63 4.30 -9.32
N ARG A 90 -2.90 4.26 -9.72
CA ARG A 90 -4.04 4.52 -8.83
C ARG A 90 -4.88 3.26 -8.70
N LEU A 91 -4.93 2.69 -7.51
CA LEU A 91 -5.42 1.36 -7.23
C LEU A 91 -6.60 1.46 -6.28
N GLU A 92 -7.80 1.14 -6.78
CA GLU A 92 -9.01 0.99 -5.96
C GLU A 92 -9.29 -0.51 -5.85
N ARG A 93 -8.52 -1.19 -5.00
CA ARG A 93 -8.56 -2.66 -4.87
C ARG A 93 -8.74 -3.14 -3.43
N PRO A 94 -9.66 -2.57 -2.61
CA PRO A 94 -9.98 -3.07 -1.27
C PRO A 94 -10.83 -4.37 -1.32
N PHE A 95 -10.32 -5.37 -2.05
CA PHE A 95 -10.97 -6.64 -2.33
C PHE A 95 -9.94 -7.76 -2.36
N THR A 96 -10.31 -8.94 -1.86
CA THR A 96 -9.64 -10.22 -2.15
C THR A 96 -9.69 -10.57 -3.64
N ALA A 97 -8.88 -11.54 -4.09
CA ALA A 97 -8.93 -12.07 -5.45
C ALA A 97 -10.33 -12.61 -5.85
N GLU A 98 -11.08 -13.16 -4.89
CA GLU A 98 -12.48 -13.58 -5.05
C GLU A 98 -13.50 -12.41 -5.06
N MET A 99 -13.03 -11.17 -5.07
CA MET A 99 -13.83 -9.94 -4.98
C MET A 99 -14.69 -9.84 -3.70
N THR A 100 -14.23 -10.44 -2.59
CA THR A 100 -14.77 -10.14 -1.25
C THR A 100 -14.15 -8.85 -0.74
N TYR A 101 -15.00 -7.88 -0.40
CA TYR A 101 -14.66 -6.53 0.03
C TYR A 101 -13.99 -6.47 1.41
N LEU A 102 -13.04 -5.55 1.57
CA LEU A 102 -12.17 -5.38 2.74
C LEU A 102 -12.22 -3.91 3.22
N PRO A 103 -13.20 -3.52 4.06
CA PRO A 103 -13.42 -2.12 4.42
C PRO A 103 -12.27 -1.50 5.23
N ASP A 104 -11.54 -2.28 6.03
CA ASP A 104 -10.43 -1.77 6.86
C ASP A 104 -9.15 -1.44 6.04
N ILE A 105 -9.21 -1.55 4.71
CA ILE A 105 -8.21 -1.02 3.77
C ILE A 105 -8.83 -0.17 2.64
N ASP A 106 -10.13 0.12 2.68
CA ASP A 106 -10.80 1.05 1.74
C ASP A 106 -10.62 2.48 2.28
N ILE A 107 -9.90 3.33 1.55
CA ILE A 107 -9.52 4.68 1.98
C ILE A 107 -10.66 5.65 1.70
N ALA A 108 -11.34 6.11 2.75
CA ALA A 108 -12.40 7.11 2.63
C ALA A 108 -11.86 8.52 2.39
N SER A 109 -10.81 8.90 3.13
CA SER A 109 -10.17 10.20 2.99
C SER A 109 -8.78 10.21 3.60
N PHE A 110 -7.99 11.23 3.29
CA PHE A 110 -6.68 11.44 3.90
C PHE A 110 -6.39 12.92 4.13
N SER A 111 -5.52 13.24 5.08
CA SER A 111 -5.18 14.62 5.40
C SER A 111 -3.77 14.78 5.94
N ILE A 112 -3.24 15.99 5.85
CA ILE A 112 -1.96 16.38 6.44
C ILE A 112 -2.09 17.69 7.23
N SER A 113 -1.43 17.75 8.38
CA SER A 113 -1.23 18.96 9.17
C SER A 113 0.22 19.06 9.64
N ALA A 114 0.64 20.23 10.13
CA ALA A 114 2.03 20.48 10.53
C ALA A 114 2.08 21.26 11.85
N GLU A 115 2.54 20.64 12.93
CA GLU A 115 2.50 21.22 14.28
C GLU A 115 3.71 20.76 15.11
N GLY A 116 4.34 21.69 15.83
CA GLY A 116 5.62 21.43 16.51
C GLY A 116 6.68 20.92 15.53
N ASP A 117 7.34 19.82 15.90
CA ASP A 117 8.40 19.17 15.12
C ASP A 117 7.90 18.10 14.13
N PHE A 118 6.57 17.93 14.00
CA PHE A 118 5.96 16.83 13.23
C PHE A 118 5.03 17.31 12.10
N TYR A 119 5.02 16.53 11.01
CA TYR A 119 3.88 16.44 10.09
C TYR A 119 2.98 15.31 10.56
N TYR A 120 1.68 15.57 10.67
CA TYR A 120 0.68 14.56 11.04
C TYR A 120 -0.12 14.20 9.80
N VAL A 121 -0.02 12.95 9.36
CA VAL A 121 -0.80 12.41 8.23
C VAL A 121 -1.86 11.47 8.77
N SER A 122 -3.11 11.66 8.38
CA SER A 122 -4.22 10.79 8.76
C SER A 122 -4.79 10.08 7.52
N ILE A 123 -5.00 8.77 7.63
CA ILE A 123 -5.73 7.93 6.67
C ILE A 123 -7.04 7.55 7.35
N GLU A 124 -8.16 7.96 6.79
CA GLU A 124 -9.51 7.59 7.22
C GLU A 124 -9.99 6.43 6.35
N LEU A 125 -10.45 5.37 7.00
CA LEU A 125 -10.87 4.10 6.39
C LEU A 125 -12.37 3.94 6.48
N VAL A 126 -12.99 3.26 5.51
CA VAL A 126 -14.41 2.86 5.59
C VAL A 126 -14.66 1.85 6.72
N GLY A 127 -13.66 1.02 7.02
CA GLY A 127 -13.68 0.06 8.10
C GLY A 127 -13.55 0.71 9.49
N THR A 128 -13.90 -0.07 10.51
CA THR A 128 -13.93 0.40 11.90
C THR A 128 -12.80 -0.16 12.76
N ASN A 129 -11.98 -1.07 12.20
CA ASN A 129 -10.92 -1.74 12.95
C ASN A 129 -9.65 -1.96 12.10
N PRO A 130 -8.65 -1.05 12.15
CA PRO A 130 -7.37 -1.22 11.47
C PRO A 130 -6.58 -2.46 11.96
N ASN A 131 -6.93 -3.00 13.13
CA ASN A 131 -6.40 -4.23 13.70
C ASN A 131 -7.24 -5.49 13.34
N SER A 132 -8.14 -5.44 12.35
CA SER A 132 -8.98 -6.60 11.98
C SER A 132 -8.17 -7.77 11.40
N SER A 133 -7.01 -7.49 10.81
CA SER A 133 -5.97 -8.47 10.52
C SER A 133 -4.61 -7.97 10.99
N ALA A 134 -3.77 -8.87 11.49
CA ALA A 134 -2.34 -8.62 11.71
C ALA A 134 -1.54 -8.46 10.41
N THR A 135 -2.16 -8.75 9.25
CA THR A 135 -1.59 -8.55 7.92
C THR A 135 -1.96 -7.21 7.30
N HIS A 136 -2.57 -6.26 8.02
CA HIS A 136 -2.78 -4.91 7.47
C HIS A 136 -1.52 -4.06 7.71
N LYS A 137 -1.04 -3.42 6.64
CA LYS A 137 -0.01 -2.40 6.69
C LYS A 137 -0.53 -1.12 6.08
N TYR A 138 -0.08 -0.01 6.64
CA TYR A 138 -0.36 1.33 6.13
C TYR A 138 0.95 2.02 5.82
N TYR A 139 0.95 2.85 4.79
CA TYR A 139 2.14 3.49 4.27
C TYR A 139 1.92 4.97 4.12
N LEU A 140 3.00 5.72 4.39
CA LEU A 140 3.18 7.09 3.97
C LEU A 140 4.46 7.14 3.13
N GLU A 141 4.30 7.44 1.86
CA GLU A 141 5.41 7.65 0.93
C GLU A 141 5.68 9.16 0.81
N LEU A 142 6.96 9.54 0.78
CA LEU A 142 7.43 10.91 0.64
C LEU A 142 8.40 11.04 -0.54
N ASP A 143 8.07 11.90 -1.49
CA ASP A 143 9.02 12.42 -2.48
C ASP A 143 9.41 13.84 -2.04
N THR A 144 10.62 13.97 -1.51
CA THR A 144 11.19 15.21 -0.95
C THR A 144 11.92 16.04 -2.00
N ASN A 145 12.19 15.47 -3.17
CA ASN A 145 12.98 16.07 -4.23
C ASN A 145 12.13 16.57 -5.42
N LEU A 146 10.85 16.18 -5.46
CA LEU A 146 9.78 16.58 -6.38
C LEU A 146 9.92 16.02 -7.81
N ASP A 147 10.54 14.85 -7.97
CA ASP A 147 10.64 14.14 -9.26
C ASP A 147 9.69 12.93 -9.41
N SER A 148 8.86 12.68 -8.39
CA SER A 148 7.82 11.65 -8.32
C SER A 148 8.30 10.20 -8.27
N TYR A 149 9.57 10.02 -7.88
CA TYR A 149 10.10 8.80 -7.31
C TYR A 149 10.22 9.01 -5.80
N GLY A 150 9.59 8.15 -4.99
CA GLY A 150 9.56 8.33 -3.54
C GLY A 150 10.95 8.14 -2.93
N ASP A 151 11.44 9.14 -2.19
CA ASP A 151 12.73 9.06 -1.48
C ASP A 151 12.60 8.20 -0.21
N PHE A 152 11.46 8.29 0.50
CA PHE A 152 11.22 7.59 1.76
C PHE A 152 9.86 6.89 1.81
N LEU A 153 9.85 5.70 2.42
CA LEU A 153 8.64 4.96 2.75
C LEU A 153 8.55 4.72 4.27
N ILE A 154 7.55 5.32 4.92
CA ILE A 154 7.21 5.06 6.31
C ILE A 154 6.14 3.96 6.32
N VAL A 155 6.49 2.80 6.88
CA VAL A 155 5.63 1.61 6.97
C VAL A 155 5.17 1.42 8.40
N ALA A 156 3.86 1.36 8.63
CA ALA A 156 3.27 0.97 9.90
C ALA A 156 2.73 -0.46 9.84
N GLU A 157 3.14 -1.30 10.80
CA GLU A 157 2.74 -2.72 10.89
C GLU A 157 1.94 -2.98 12.18
N GLY A 158 0.91 -3.82 12.12
CA GLY A 158 0.08 -4.12 13.30
C GLY A 158 0.82 -4.96 14.37
N PRO A 159 0.37 -4.94 15.64
CA PRO A 159 -0.87 -4.34 16.13
C PRO A 159 -0.74 -2.86 16.51
N PHE A 160 -1.71 -2.05 16.09
CA PHE A 160 -1.73 -0.61 16.35
C PHE A 160 -2.34 -0.26 17.72
N SER A 161 -1.80 0.77 18.36
CA SER A 161 -2.26 1.33 19.64
C SER A 161 -3.10 2.61 19.44
N THR A 162 -3.97 2.95 20.40
CA THR A 162 -4.63 4.27 20.44
C THR A 162 -3.71 5.38 20.95
N GLU A 163 -2.68 5.01 21.70
CA GLU A 163 -1.59 5.90 22.10
C GLU A 163 -0.50 5.93 21.02
N TRP A 164 0.20 7.06 20.90
CA TRP A 164 1.37 7.17 20.02
C TRP A 164 2.44 6.15 20.40
N THR A 165 2.90 5.37 19.43
CA THR A 165 4.06 4.47 19.54
C THR A 165 4.99 4.62 18.34
N ALA A 166 6.29 4.47 18.54
CA ALA A 166 7.29 4.39 17.47
C ALA A 166 7.78 2.95 17.21
N GLU A 167 7.38 1.97 18.06
CA GLU A 167 7.87 0.57 17.98
C GLU A 167 7.44 -0.15 16.69
N ASN A 168 6.29 0.24 16.13
CA ASN A 168 5.62 -0.43 15.02
C ASN A 168 5.77 0.30 13.68
N ILE A 169 6.87 1.06 13.54
CA ILE A 169 7.25 1.72 12.29
C ILE A 169 8.61 1.24 11.82
N ARG A 170 8.73 1.08 10.50
CA ARG A 170 10.02 1.12 9.80
C ARG A 170 10.03 2.25 8.80
N ILE A 171 11.18 2.88 8.61
CA ILE A 171 11.40 3.83 7.52
C ILE A 171 12.44 3.24 6.58
N TYR A 172 12.08 3.16 5.31
CA TYR A 172 12.96 2.74 4.22
C TYR A 172 13.31 3.93 3.34
N SER A 173 14.45 3.86 2.66
CA SER A 173 14.86 4.80 1.61
C SER A 173 15.17 4.05 0.32
N ASP A 174 14.81 4.68 -0.81
CA ASP A 174 15.30 4.32 -2.14
C ASP A 174 16.71 4.94 -2.32
N THR A 175 17.74 4.10 -2.50
CA THR A 175 19.14 4.58 -2.56
C THR A 175 19.64 4.88 -3.97
N ASN A 176 18.91 4.45 -5.01
CA ASN A 176 19.37 4.48 -6.40
C ASN A 176 18.35 5.12 -7.38
N ARG A 177 17.18 5.53 -6.88
CA ARG A 177 16.03 6.10 -7.61
C ARG A 177 15.37 5.10 -8.55
N ASP A 178 15.06 3.90 -8.02
CA ASP A 178 14.40 2.82 -8.76
C ASP A 178 13.14 2.22 -8.06
N SER A 179 12.52 3.01 -7.17
CA SER A 179 11.16 2.80 -6.62
C SER A 179 10.06 2.58 -7.66
N ALA A 180 10.23 3.15 -8.86
CA ALA A 180 9.37 2.97 -10.03
C ALA A 180 10.23 2.83 -11.30
N GLY A 181 9.57 2.61 -12.44
CA GLY A 181 10.18 2.41 -13.75
C GLY A 181 10.88 3.63 -14.36
N LEU A 182 10.90 3.71 -15.69
CA LEU A 182 11.43 4.87 -16.42
C LEU A 182 10.48 6.09 -16.40
N THR A 183 9.22 5.87 -16.02
CA THR A 183 8.10 6.75 -16.21
C THR A 183 7.28 6.86 -14.92
N ALA A 184 7.68 7.75 -13.99
CA ALA A 184 6.91 8.02 -12.76
C ALA A 184 5.41 8.36 -12.93
N SER A 185 4.89 8.55 -14.15
CA SER A 185 3.45 8.75 -14.41
C SER A 185 2.70 7.50 -14.89
N LYS A 186 3.38 6.40 -15.24
CA LYS A 186 2.77 5.24 -15.90
C LYS A 186 3.46 3.90 -15.62
N SER A 187 2.68 2.83 -15.68
CA SER A 187 3.17 1.44 -15.69
C SER A 187 4.19 1.19 -16.82
N ASP A 188 5.41 0.83 -16.45
CA ASP A 188 6.51 0.39 -17.32
C ASP A 188 6.69 -1.15 -17.32
N ALA A 189 5.65 -1.90 -16.95
CA ALA A 189 5.80 -3.33 -16.68
C ALA A 189 6.20 -4.19 -17.91
N PRO A 190 7.10 -5.19 -17.73
CA PRO A 190 7.73 -5.59 -16.47
C PRO A 190 9.05 -4.84 -16.17
N PHE A 191 9.13 -4.30 -14.96
CA PHE A 191 10.30 -3.64 -14.39
C PHE A 191 11.09 -4.56 -13.44
N SER A 192 12.29 -4.15 -13.05
CA SER A 192 13.21 -4.95 -12.22
C SER A 192 14.12 -4.11 -11.31
N GLY A 193 13.63 -2.98 -10.81
CA GLY A 193 14.27 -2.24 -9.72
C GLY A 193 14.25 -3.01 -8.39
N ASN A 194 14.82 -2.39 -7.37
CA ASN A 194 14.81 -2.85 -5.98
C ASN A 194 14.07 -1.90 -5.01
N GLY A 195 13.65 -0.73 -5.49
CA GLY A 195 12.81 0.22 -4.78
C GLY A 195 13.32 0.62 -3.41
N TYR A 196 12.47 0.51 -2.38
CA TYR A 196 12.83 0.87 -1.02
C TYR A 196 13.77 -0.16 -0.38
N ASP A 197 15.06 -0.07 -0.74
CA ASP A 197 16.06 -1.11 -0.52
C ASP A 197 16.75 -1.08 0.85
N THR A 198 16.79 0.09 1.49
CA THR A 198 17.56 0.31 2.72
C THR A 198 16.65 0.74 3.87
N VAL A 199 16.66 -0.01 4.98
CA VAL A 199 16.03 0.42 6.25
C VAL A 199 16.92 1.47 6.91
N ILE A 200 16.37 2.65 7.16
CA ILE A 200 17.05 3.77 7.83
C ILE A 200 16.56 4.00 9.27
N HIS A 201 15.41 3.43 9.65
CA HIS A 201 14.87 3.45 11.01
C HIS A 201 14.06 2.19 11.29
N ASP A 202 14.40 1.49 12.38
CA ASP A 202 13.64 0.40 13.00
C ASP A 202 14.12 0.28 14.46
N ILE A 203 13.29 0.72 15.40
CA ILE A 203 13.64 0.76 16.84
C ILE A 203 13.85 -0.65 17.40
N ALA A 204 13.06 -1.64 16.97
CA ALA A 204 13.16 -3.02 17.44
C ALA A 204 14.46 -3.69 16.96
N ALA A 205 14.97 -3.30 15.80
CA ALA A 205 16.27 -3.72 15.28
C ALA A 205 17.45 -2.84 15.74
N GLY A 206 17.20 -1.72 16.43
CA GLY A 206 18.23 -0.75 16.83
C GLY A 206 18.84 0.01 15.63
N ILE A 207 18.06 0.25 14.59
CA ILE A 207 18.46 0.96 13.37
C ILE A 207 17.94 2.40 13.41
N GLY A 208 18.82 3.35 13.08
CA GLY A 208 18.53 4.79 13.03
C GLY A 208 18.96 5.53 14.30
N ASP A 209 19.54 6.72 14.14
CA ASP A 209 20.03 7.54 15.26
C ASP A 209 18.89 8.30 15.99
N ASP A 210 17.76 8.50 15.33
CA ASP A 210 16.62 9.26 15.84
C ASP A 210 15.46 8.31 16.22
N VAL A 211 15.29 8.06 17.52
CA VAL A 211 14.23 7.18 18.08
C VAL A 211 12.83 7.80 18.05
N ASP A 212 12.70 9.06 17.63
CA ASP A 212 11.42 9.76 17.49
C ASP A 212 11.14 10.17 16.03
N ALA A 213 11.84 9.56 15.06
CA ALA A 213 11.74 9.89 13.63
C ALA A 213 10.32 9.84 13.08
N ALA A 214 9.55 8.83 13.50
CA ALA A 214 8.15 8.67 13.16
C ALA A 214 7.37 7.92 14.25
N TRP A 215 6.07 8.19 14.32
CA TRP A 215 5.14 7.63 15.29
C TRP A 215 3.83 7.24 14.62
N ILE A 216 3.18 6.20 15.13
CA ILE A 216 1.88 5.71 14.66
C ILE A 216 0.89 5.62 15.83
N ARG A 217 -0.38 5.89 15.55
CA ARG A 217 -1.52 5.45 16.36
C ARG A 217 -2.74 5.19 15.49
N VAL A 218 -3.78 4.59 16.07
CA VAL A 218 -5.09 4.42 15.44
C VAL A 218 -6.22 4.97 16.31
N ASN A 219 -7.31 5.38 15.67
CA ASN A 219 -8.58 5.62 16.33
C ASN A 219 -9.64 4.68 15.75
N ALA A 220 -10.25 3.84 16.59
CA ALA A 220 -11.36 2.98 16.19
C ALA A 220 -12.67 3.75 16.33
N SER A 221 -13.30 4.08 15.20
CA SER A 221 -14.54 4.86 15.10
C SER A 221 -15.41 4.32 13.96
N ASP A 222 -16.58 4.91 13.69
CA ASP A 222 -17.43 4.56 12.54
C ASP A 222 -16.71 4.72 11.18
N LEU A 223 -15.68 5.58 11.14
CA LEU A 223 -14.59 5.56 10.17
C LEU A 223 -13.28 5.47 10.97
N ALA A 224 -12.53 4.39 10.84
CA ALA A 224 -11.29 4.26 11.59
C ALA A 224 -10.21 5.16 11.01
N THR A 225 -9.35 5.72 11.87
CA THR A 225 -8.24 6.56 11.42
C THR A 225 -6.90 5.91 11.77
N VAL A 226 -6.00 5.77 10.79
CA VAL A 226 -4.58 5.52 11.02
C VAL A 226 -3.84 6.85 10.96
N GLN A 227 -3.05 7.17 11.97
CA GLN A 227 -2.38 8.47 12.07
C GLN A 227 -0.87 8.28 12.21
N PHE A 228 -0.12 8.82 11.26
CA PHE A 228 1.33 8.98 11.33
C PHE A 228 1.67 10.36 11.90
N ALA A 229 2.74 10.45 12.68
CA ALA A 229 3.44 11.70 12.94
C ALA A 229 4.90 11.52 12.56
N VAL A 230 5.39 12.24 11.54
CA VAL A 230 6.74 12.12 10.98
C VAL A 230 7.51 13.41 11.23
N LYS A 231 8.76 13.32 11.70
CA LYS A 231 9.59 14.50 11.97
C LYS A 231 9.81 15.33 10.71
N LYS A 232 9.68 16.65 10.86
CA LYS A 232 9.90 17.61 9.77
C LYS A 232 11.32 17.57 9.18
N THR A 233 12.30 17.14 9.98
CA THR A 233 13.68 16.93 9.55
C THR A 233 13.86 15.77 8.56
N LEU A 234 12.90 14.83 8.48
CA LEU A 234 12.91 13.77 7.47
C LEU A 234 12.33 14.25 6.14
N ALA A 235 11.16 14.90 6.17
CA ALA A 235 10.42 15.29 4.96
C ALA A 235 10.85 16.63 4.35
N GLY A 236 11.43 17.53 5.15
CA GLY A 236 11.71 18.91 4.74
C GLY A 236 10.46 19.78 4.61
N ASP A 237 10.64 21.05 4.20
CA ASP A 237 9.56 22.04 4.11
C ASP A 237 8.60 21.83 2.92
N LYS A 238 8.98 21.00 1.95
CA LYS A 238 8.25 20.75 0.69
C LYS A 238 8.46 19.33 0.22
N PHE A 239 7.37 18.65 -0.12
CA PHE A 239 7.37 17.27 -0.60
C PHE A 239 6.04 16.95 -1.29
N LEU A 240 6.05 15.93 -2.15
CA LEU A 240 4.85 15.17 -2.51
C LEU A 240 4.67 14.02 -1.52
N TYR A 241 3.42 13.64 -1.24
CA TYR A 241 3.12 12.47 -0.41
C TYR A 241 1.89 11.73 -0.91
N LEU A 242 1.90 10.40 -0.78
CA LEU A 242 0.69 9.55 -0.91
C LEU A 242 0.54 8.69 0.35
N VAL A 243 -0.65 8.14 0.51
CA VAL A 243 -0.91 7.10 1.49
C VAL A 243 -1.45 5.84 0.79
N MET A 244 -1.14 4.69 1.39
CA MET A 244 -1.60 3.39 0.90
C MET A 244 -2.03 2.50 2.08
N ALA A 245 -3.02 1.66 1.85
CA ALA A 245 -3.39 0.54 2.70
C ALA A 245 -3.17 -0.77 1.91
N ASP A 246 -2.45 -1.74 2.49
CA ASP A 246 -2.13 -3.01 1.82
C ASP A 246 -2.33 -4.18 2.77
N ALA A 247 -3.04 -5.20 2.32
CA ALA A 247 -3.20 -6.50 2.94
C ALA A 247 -2.93 -7.67 1.96
N GLY A 248 -2.36 -7.36 0.80
CA GLY A 248 -1.98 -8.27 -0.28
C GLY A 248 -0.47 -8.52 -0.33
N LEU A 249 0.26 -7.77 -1.17
CA LEU A 249 1.66 -8.06 -1.53
C LEU A 249 2.66 -7.60 -0.46
N GLN A 250 2.52 -6.37 0.02
CA GLN A 250 3.35 -5.77 1.08
C GLN A 250 4.87 -5.79 0.82
N ASP A 251 5.26 -5.79 -0.46
CA ASP A 251 6.65 -5.86 -0.90
C ASP A 251 7.19 -4.44 -1.13
N VAL A 252 7.87 -3.90 -0.12
CA VAL A 252 8.46 -2.55 -0.17
C VAL A 252 9.51 -2.40 -1.28
N ALA A 253 10.15 -3.49 -1.71
CA ALA A 253 11.07 -3.44 -2.85
C ALA A 253 10.36 -3.25 -4.20
N ARG A 254 9.01 -3.25 -4.20
CA ARG A 254 8.16 -3.26 -5.40
C ARG A 254 6.89 -2.40 -5.27
N LEU A 255 6.85 -1.46 -4.32
CA LEU A 255 5.62 -0.78 -3.92
C LEU A 255 4.89 -0.06 -5.06
N ASP A 256 5.60 0.41 -6.09
CA ASP A 256 5.00 0.78 -7.38
C ASP A 256 4.57 -0.48 -8.16
N TYR A 257 3.59 -1.20 -7.62
CA TYR A 257 3.23 -2.55 -8.05
C TYR A 257 2.86 -2.64 -9.54
N VAL A 258 2.38 -1.54 -10.12
CA VAL A 258 1.98 -1.50 -11.53
C VAL A 258 3.16 -1.58 -12.49
N ASP A 259 4.39 -1.39 -12.02
CA ASP A 259 5.62 -1.61 -12.79
C ASP A 259 6.10 -3.06 -12.75
N TYR A 260 5.75 -3.84 -11.72
CA TYR A 260 6.25 -5.21 -11.56
C TYR A 260 5.32 -6.27 -12.18
N PHE A 261 4.05 -5.95 -12.33
CA PHE A 261 3.04 -6.81 -12.96
C PHE A 261 2.47 -6.15 -14.21
N THR A 262 2.08 -6.93 -15.21
CA THR A 262 1.16 -6.44 -16.25
C THR A 262 -0.28 -6.43 -15.72
N GLU A 263 -1.17 -5.61 -16.28
CA GLU A 263 -2.60 -5.60 -15.89
C GLU A 263 -3.24 -7.01 -16.03
N GLU A 264 -2.76 -7.83 -16.98
CA GLU A 264 -3.21 -9.21 -17.12
C GLU A 264 -2.82 -10.11 -15.93
N GLN A 265 -1.66 -9.86 -15.32
CA GLN A 265 -1.19 -10.58 -14.13
C GLN A 265 -1.80 -10.01 -12.85
N ALA A 266 -1.90 -8.68 -12.74
CA ALA A 266 -2.51 -7.99 -11.61
C ALA A 266 -4.02 -8.25 -11.48
N GLY A 267 -4.71 -8.41 -12.60
CA GLY A 267 -6.17 -8.44 -12.65
C GLY A 267 -6.80 -7.05 -12.51
N SER A 268 -8.12 -6.98 -12.53
CA SER A 268 -8.88 -5.72 -12.46
C SER A 268 -10.13 -5.84 -11.58
N PRO A 269 -10.45 -4.83 -10.75
CA PRO A 269 -11.69 -4.79 -9.96
C PRO A 269 -12.90 -4.34 -10.80
N VAL A 270 -12.68 -3.87 -12.03
CA VAL A 270 -13.72 -3.38 -12.94
C VAL A 270 -14.35 -4.54 -13.72
N ARG A 271 -15.63 -4.85 -13.45
CA ARG A 271 -16.38 -5.98 -14.06
C ARG A 271 -16.43 -6.01 -15.59
N SER A 272 -16.29 -4.88 -16.27
CA SER A 272 -16.25 -4.80 -17.74
C SER A 272 -14.85 -4.99 -18.33
N SER A 273 -13.79 -5.01 -17.50
CA SER A 273 -12.43 -5.30 -17.96
C SER A 273 -12.29 -6.77 -18.34
N ARG A 274 -11.57 -7.02 -19.44
CA ARG A 274 -11.17 -8.38 -19.85
C ARG A 274 -10.26 -9.10 -18.84
N TYR A 275 -9.70 -8.36 -17.88
CA TYR A 275 -8.80 -8.89 -16.87
C TYR A 275 -9.44 -9.14 -15.51
N TYR A 276 -10.75 -8.87 -15.35
CA TYR A 276 -11.50 -9.17 -14.12
C TYR A 276 -11.52 -10.69 -13.83
N PRO A 277 -11.45 -11.13 -12.55
CA PRO A 277 -11.33 -10.34 -11.32
C PRO A 277 -9.87 -9.93 -11.02
N LEU A 278 -9.61 -9.42 -9.82
CA LEU A 278 -8.25 -9.24 -9.29
C LEU A 278 -7.48 -10.57 -9.22
N LYS A 279 -6.15 -10.51 -9.29
CA LYS A 279 -5.25 -11.68 -9.35
C LYS A 279 -4.04 -11.49 -8.43
N GLU A 280 -2.86 -11.19 -8.96
CA GLU A 280 -1.63 -11.02 -8.15
C GLU A 280 -1.63 -9.70 -7.36
N LEU A 281 -2.34 -8.67 -7.84
CA LEU A 281 -2.46 -7.37 -7.16
C LEU A 281 -3.89 -7.15 -6.68
N TYR A 282 -4.14 -7.60 -5.45
CA TYR A 282 -5.41 -7.51 -4.73
C TYR A 282 -5.17 -6.96 -3.32
N ALA A 283 -6.24 -6.59 -2.61
CA ALA A 283 -6.22 -6.08 -1.25
C ALA A 283 -5.24 -4.91 -1.05
N VAL A 284 -5.29 -3.93 -1.95
CA VAL A 284 -4.48 -2.71 -1.91
C VAL A 284 -5.33 -1.51 -2.29
N ASP A 285 -5.12 -0.39 -1.63
CA ASP A 285 -5.78 0.88 -1.93
C ASP A 285 -4.75 2.01 -1.79
N ASN A 286 -4.66 2.93 -2.76
CA ASN A 286 -3.73 4.05 -2.70
C ASN A 286 -4.29 5.36 -3.25
N THR A 287 -3.86 6.44 -2.61
CA THR A 287 -4.18 7.80 -3.07
C THR A 287 -3.21 8.24 -4.15
N CYS A 288 -3.64 9.17 -4.99
CA CYS A 288 -2.72 10.01 -5.76
C CYS A 288 -1.85 10.89 -4.85
N TYR A 289 -0.74 11.43 -5.35
CA TYR A 289 0.10 12.35 -4.58
C TYR A 289 -0.63 13.67 -4.27
N GLN A 290 -0.38 14.20 -3.08
CA GLN A 290 -0.69 15.57 -2.69
C GLN A 290 0.59 16.37 -2.45
N ALA A 291 0.55 17.67 -2.71
CA ALA A 291 1.67 18.57 -2.46
C ALA A 291 1.59 19.19 -1.07
N PHE A 292 2.70 19.18 -0.33
CA PHE A 292 2.86 19.95 0.90
C PHE A 292 3.89 21.08 0.70
N GLY A 293 3.61 22.27 1.22
CA GLY A 293 4.56 23.41 1.22
C GLY A 293 4.73 24.14 -0.12
N PHE A 294 4.05 23.71 -1.19
CA PHE A 294 4.02 24.41 -2.48
C PHE A 294 2.65 24.25 -3.18
N VAL A 295 2.43 25.05 -4.23
CA VAL A 295 1.30 24.89 -5.16
C VAL A 295 1.83 24.12 -6.37
N PRO A 296 1.28 22.95 -6.70
CA PRO A 296 1.73 22.17 -7.85
C PRO A 296 1.36 22.84 -9.17
N THR A 297 2.06 22.47 -10.23
CA THR A 297 1.80 22.93 -11.60
C THR A 297 0.72 22.13 -12.31
N GLY A 298 0.38 20.93 -11.79
CA GLY A 298 -0.51 19.97 -12.43
C GLY A 298 0.19 19.09 -13.48
N TYR A 299 1.52 19.15 -13.57
CA TYR A 299 2.35 18.33 -14.45
C TYR A 299 3.27 17.37 -13.68
N GLU A 300 3.28 17.45 -12.35
CA GLU A 300 3.92 16.49 -11.46
C GLU A 300 3.27 15.10 -11.66
N PRO A 301 4.05 14.04 -11.95
CA PRO A 301 3.51 12.69 -12.03
C PRO A 301 2.76 12.26 -10.77
N LYS A 302 1.83 11.30 -10.91
CA LYS A 302 0.95 10.76 -9.84
C LYS A 302 0.09 11.77 -9.07
N ILE A 303 0.19 13.09 -9.33
CA ILE A 303 -0.50 14.10 -8.53
C ILE A 303 -2.02 14.05 -8.70
N CYS A 304 -2.74 14.29 -7.61
CA CYS A 304 -4.19 14.33 -7.63
C CYS A 304 -4.69 15.44 -8.57
N PRO A 305 -5.66 15.15 -9.45
CA PRO A 305 -6.22 16.15 -10.35
C PRO A 305 -6.94 17.24 -9.55
N GLU A 306 -6.69 18.51 -9.89
CA GLU A 306 -7.43 19.61 -9.28
C GLU A 306 -8.91 19.53 -9.68
N ILE A 307 -9.78 19.26 -8.71
CA ILE A 307 -11.23 19.32 -8.90
C ILE A 307 -11.65 20.80 -8.97
N LEU A 308 -11.44 21.40 -10.14
CA LEU A 308 -11.94 22.73 -10.48
C LEU A 308 -13.47 22.71 -10.42
N GLN A 309 -14.03 23.19 -9.30
CA GLN A 309 -15.47 23.37 -9.22
C GLN A 309 -15.93 24.30 -10.34
N PRO A 310 -16.98 23.93 -11.12
CA PRO A 310 -17.52 24.79 -12.15
C PRO A 310 -17.81 26.16 -11.55
N GLN A 311 -17.11 27.19 -12.04
CA GLN A 311 -17.43 28.56 -11.68
C GLN A 311 -18.89 28.78 -12.05
N ILE A 312 -19.74 29.09 -11.06
CA ILE A 312 -21.10 29.53 -11.33
C ILE A 312 -20.93 30.85 -12.09
N ILE A 313 -21.03 30.78 -13.41
CA ILE A 313 -21.17 31.97 -14.24
C ILE A 313 -22.49 32.58 -13.81
N GLU A 314 -22.43 33.62 -12.97
CA GLU A 314 -23.60 34.43 -12.65
C GLU A 314 -24.24 34.80 -13.98
N SER A 315 -25.46 34.31 -14.20
CA SER A 315 -26.11 34.40 -15.50
C SER A 315 -26.46 35.87 -15.77
N GLY A 316 -25.54 36.59 -16.40
CA GLY A 316 -25.70 37.97 -16.82
C GLY A 316 -27.02 38.08 -17.58
N GLY A 317 -27.97 38.82 -16.99
CA GLY A 317 -29.39 38.55 -17.12
C GLY A 317 -29.87 38.28 -18.54
N TYR A 318 -30.09 37.00 -18.88
CA TYR A 318 -30.68 36.60 -20.14
C TYR A 318 -32.18 36.91 -20.09
N SER A 319 -32.54 38.13 -20.52
CA SER A 319 -33.94 38.51 -20.67
C SER A 319 -34.58 37.55 -21.70
N PRO A 320 -35.69 36.87 -21.36
CA PRO A 320 -36.29 35.86 -22.24
C PRO A 320 -36.87 36.55 -23.47
N SER A 321 -36.11 36.52 -24.57
CA SER A 321 -36.59 36.90 -25.88
C SER A 321 -37.39 35.74 -26.47
N THR A 322 -38.44 36.12 -27.20
CA THR A 322 -39.52 35.32 -27.80
C THR A 322 -39.10 33.92 -28.28
N PRO A 323 -39.92 32.87 -28.06
CA PRO A 323 -39.60 31.51 -28.49
C PRO A 323 -39.42 31.42 -30.01
N GLY A 324 -38.16 31.34 -30.44
CA GLY A 324 -37.77 30.96 -31.79
C GLY A 324 -37.80 29.45 -31.98
N SER A 325 -37.91 29.02 -33.24
CA SER A 325 -37.90 27.62 -33.66
C SER A 325 -36.66 26.85 -33.14
N PRO A 326 -36.75 25.53 -32.91
CA PRO A 326 -35.64 24.75 -32.37
C PRO A 326 -34.45 24.77 -33.35
N SER A 327 -33.34 25.38 -32.93
CA SER A 327 -32.07 25.41 -33.66
C SER A 327 -31.03 24.57 -32.94
N GLU A 328 -30.44 23.64 -33.69
CA GLU A 328 -29.18 22.92 -33.47
C GLU A 328 -28.94 22.27 -32.09
N ASP A 329 -28.82 20.94 -32.18
CA ASP A 329 -28.33 20.01 -31.17
C ASP A 329 -27.23 20.60 -30.26
N TYR A 330 -27.49 20.60 -28.95
CA TYR A 330 -26.61 21.18 -27.92
C TYR A 330 -25.17 20.67 -28.06
N CYS A 331 -24.97 19.38 -28.35
CA CYS A 331 -23.65 18.75 -28.51
C CYS A 331 -22.84 19.32 -29.69
N THR A 332 -23.46 20.03 -30.65
CA THR A 332 -22.77 20.66 -31.80
C THR A 332 -22.31 22.10 -31.54
N SER A 333 -22.99 22.82 -30.64
CA SER A 333 -22.73 24.25 -30.37
C SER A 333 -21.47 24.52 -29.55
N ILE A 334 -21.04 23.54 -28.74
CA ILE A 334 -19.96 23.71 -27.73
C ILE A 334 -18.55 23.51 -28.32
N GLY A 335 -18.45 23.16 -29.61
CA GLY A 335 -17.21 22.70 -30.24
C GLY A 335 -16.78 21.32 -29.73
N ARG A 336 -15.68 20.78 -30.27
CA ARG A 336 -15.09 19.55 -29.74
C ARG A 336 -14.36 19.88 -28.42
N PRO A 337 -14.74 19.31 -27.26
CA PRO A 337 -14.02 19.54 -26.02
C PRO A 337 -12.59 18.98 -26.13
N ASN A 338 -11.67 19.62 -25.40
CA ASN A 338 -10.27 19.19 -25.33
C ASN A 338 -10.21 17.82 -24.59
N PRO A 339 -9.38 16.82 -25.01
CA PRO A 339 -9.42 15.44 -24.48
C PRO A 339 -9.06 15.20 -22.99
N GLY A 340 -9.14 16.22 -22.13
CA GLY A 340 -8.84 16.13 -20.70
C GLY A 340 -9.74 16.98 -19.80
N ASN A 341 -10.87 17.50 -20.30
CA ASN A 341 -11.81 18.28 -19.48
C ASN A 341 -13.25 18.10 -19.97
N CYS A 342 -13.87 16.97 -19.63
CA CYS A 342 -15.25 16.65 -20.00
C CYS A 342 -16.24 17.29 -18.99
N PRO A 343 -17.25 18.07 -19.43
CA PRO A 343 -18.27 18.63 -18.54
C PRO A 343 -19.16 17.56 -17.89
N TYR A 344 -19.82 17.92 -16.79
CA TYR A 344 -20.78 17.05 -16.10
C TYR A 344 -21.88 16.53 -17.04
N GLY A 345 -22.11 15.21 -17.05
CA GLY A 345 -23.05 14.53 -17.97
C GLY A 345 -22.41 13.86 -19.19
N TRP A 346 -21.08 13.92 -19.34
CA TRP A 346 -20.31 13.20 -20.36
C TRP A 346 -19.60 12.00 -19.73
N SER A 347 -19.47 10.90 -20.47
CA SER A 347 -18.76 9.69 -20.03
C SER A 347 -17.71 9.22 -21.04
N ASP A 348 -16.79 8.41 -20.53
CA ASP A 348 -15.64 7.75 -21.17
C ASP A 348 -14.45 8.63 -21.65
N ALA A 349 -13.25 8.11 -21.40
CA ALA A 349 -11.99 8.52 -22.02
C ALA A 349 -11.62 7.49 -23.12
N PRO A 350 -10.87 7.87 -24.19
CA PRO A 350 -10.12 9.11 -24.40
C PRO A 350 -10.87 10.19 -25.20
N TYR A 351 -12.18 10.03 -25.42
CA TYR A 351 -13.01 11.01 -26.11
C TYR A 351 -14.28 11.23 -25.32
N CYS A 352 -14.53 12.45 -24.84
CA CYS A 352 -15.80 12.77 -24.18
C CYS A 352 -16.97 12.40 -25.14
N VAL A 353 -17.85 11.49 -24.73
CA VAL A 353 -19.08 11.15 -25.49
C VAL A 353 -20.29 11.86 -24.88
N CYS A 354 -21.02 12.60 -25.72
CA CYS A 354 -22.28 13.26 -25.36
C CYS A 354 -23.37 12.17 -25.32
N THR A 355 -23.72 11.65 -24.14
CA THR A 355 -24.86 10.73 -23.97
C THR A 355 -26.17 11.52 -23.92
N PRO A 356 -27.12 11.30 -24.85
CA PRO A 356 -28.45 11.91 -24.76
C PRO A 356 -29.20 11.38 -23.52
N GLY A 357 -29.83 12.29 -22.78
CA GLY A 357 -30.76 11.96 -21.68
C GLY A 357 -32.17 11.66 -22.16
#